data_AF-A0A6A6TW25-F1
#
_entry.id   AF-A0A6A6TW25-F1
#
_cell.length_a   1.000
_cell.length_b   1.000
_cell.length_c   1.000
_cell.angle_alpha   90.00
_cell.angle_beta   90.00
_cell.angle_gamma   90.00
#
_symmetry.space_group_name_H-M   'P 1'
#
loop_
_entity.id
_entity.type
_entity.pdbx_description
1 polymer ?
#
loop_
_entity_poly.entity_id
_entity_poly.type
_entity_poly.pdbx_seq_one_letter_code
_entity_poly.pdbx_strand_id
1 'polypeptide(L)'
;MNLFVAAIYLDSYPLVDEIIDQVIQNITHMGSMYSSIFGCAMKTTVNIAALRFLGFFMRNQFITYRNGHSEVVDLLISDRWAPYNVACWHRRSDPIDKALLTPKIPIFNKIIEFRKRFFYEAIPLEVLEHTARNCIILKNQGMLEMLGWLLHNQLREASMNFYPSAVKLASHLGKIDPLQLLLNLAPPNLDFPGFIVLAARRGSFQCVKVLLEHKQAVGEQPQGWGSPQSPLPSAIVSSIALEHTRLFHLLCKFQAEADRDGTHKLAGHCAESEELHSMAGLVETTTYPNGD
;
A
#
# COMPACT_ATOMS: atom_id res chain seq x y z
N MET A 1 -22.50 28.87 -4.74
CA MET A 1 -21.82 27.57 -4.53
C MET A 1 -22.04 26.97 -3.14
N ASN A 2 -21.78 27.68 -2.03
CA ASN A 2 -21.97 27.13 -0.67
C ASN A 2 -23.36 26.53 -0.43
N LEU A 3 -24.44 27.21 -0.86
CA LEU A 3 -25.81 26.71 -0.75
C LEU A 3 -26.02 25.41 -1.52
N PHE A 4 -25.45 25.30 -2.74
CA PHE A 4 -25.54 24.10 -3.55
C PHE A 4 -24.82 22.91 -2.92
N VAL A 5 -23.59 23.11 -2.43
CA VAL A 5 -22.86 22.03 -1.75
C VAL A 5 -23.53 21.66 -0.42
N ALA A 6 -24.09 22.62 0.31
CA ALA A 6 -24.88 22.35 1.51
C ALA A 6 -26.15 21.55 1.19
N ALA A 7 -26.87 21.90 0.13
CA ALA A 7 -28.06 21.19 -0.32
C ALA A 7 -27.74 19.73 -0.70
N ILE A 8 -26.61 19.51 -1.38
CA ILE A 8 -26.08 18.17 -1.63
C ILE A 8 -25.76 17.48 -0.31
N TYR A 9 -24.98 18.11 0.57
CA TYR A 9 -24.56 17.53 1.85
C TYR A 9 -25.75 17.07 2.70
N LEU A 10 -26.85 17.82 2.66
CA LEU A 10 -28.10 17.54 3.37
C LEU A 10 -29.05 16.60 2.61
N ASP A 11 -28.63 16.08 1.45
CA ASP A 11 -29.44 15.25 0.53
C ASP A 11 -30.80 15.88 0.14
N SER A 12 -30.83 17.22 0.03
CA SER A 12 -32.05 17.98 -0.28
C SER A 12 -32.26 18.10 -1.79
N TYR A 13 -32.88 17.08 -2.38
CA TYR A 13 -33.18 17.05 -3.82
C TYR A 13 -33.98 18.27 -4.33
N PRO A 14 -35.08 18.69 -3.68
CA PRO A 14 -35.86 19.83 -4.18
C PRO A 14 -35.04 21.12 -4.27
N LEU A 15 -34.19 21.37 -3.26
CA LEU A 15 -33.35 22.56 -3.21
C LEU A 15 -32.24 22.50 -4.25
N VAL A 16 -31.65 21.31 -4.48
CA VAL A 16 -30.68 21.14 -5.55
C VAL A 16 -31.33 21.39 -6.92
N ASP A 17 -32.49 20.79 -7.18
CA ASP A 17 -33.23 20.94 -8.44
C ASP A 17 -33.60 22.40 -8.74
N GLU A 18 -33.99 23.16 -7.70
CA GLU A 18 -34.31 24.58 -7.81
C GLU A 18 -33.11 25.45 -8.24
N ILE A 19 -31.91 25.14 -7.72
CA ILE A 19 -30.74 26.01 -7.89
C ILE A 19 -29.75 25.51 -8.95
N ILE A 20 -29.95 24.31 -9.51
CA ILE A 20 -28.95 23.66 -10.35
C ILE A 20 -28.69 24.41 -11.65
N ASP A 21 -29.72 24.94 -12.31
CA ASP A 21 -29.57 25.65 -13.58
C ASP A 21 -28.73 26.93 -13.41
N GLN A 22 -28.94 27.66 -12.30
CA GLN A 22 -28.12 28.81 -11.93
C GLN A 22 -26.68 28.40 -11.65
N VAL A 23 -26.48 27.25 -11.00
CA VAL A 23 -25.15 26.73 -10.70
C VAL A 23 -24.42 26.33 -11.99
N ILE A 24 -25.08 25.63 -12.92
CA ILE A 24 -24.52 25.19 -14.20
C ILE A 24 -24.04 26.39 -15.02
N GLN A 25 -24.87 27.42 -15.15
CA GLN A 25 -24.53 28.61 -15.94
C GLN A 25 -23.27 29.34 -15.42
N ASN A 26 -22.99 29.18 -14.12
CA ASN A 26 -21.86 29.83 -13.46
C ASN A 26 -20.62 28.93 -13.32
N ILE A 27 -20.68 27.66 -13.76
CA ILE A 27 -19.53 26.75 -13.73
C ILE A 27 -18.68 26.98 -14.98
N THR A 28 -17.52 27.62 -14.79
CA THR A 28 -16.52 27.80 -15.86
C THR A 28 -15.39 26.77 -15.80
N HIS A 29 -15.11 26.20 -14.64
CA HIS A 29 -14.07 25.19 -14.41
C HIS A 29 -14.28 24.46 -13.07
N MET A 30 -13.62 23.32 -12.83
CA MET A 30 -13.81 22.49 -11.61
C MET A 30 -13.66 23.23 -10.28
N GLY A 31 -12.74 24.20 -10.22
CA GLY A 31 -12.52 25.03 -9.03
C GLY A 31 -13.74 25.86 -8.63
N SER A 32 -14.63 26.18 -9.58
CA SER A 32 -15.83 26.96 -9.29
C SER A 32 -16.88 26.18 -8.50
N MET A 33 -16.81 24.84 -8.47
CA MET A 33 -17.67 23.97 -7.66
C MET A 33 -17.19 23.76 -6.22
N TYR A 34 -16.25 24.58 -5.77
CA TYR A 34 -15.67 24.49 -4.43
C TYR A 34 -16.44 25.37 -3.45
N SER A 35 -16.98 24.76 -2.40
CA SER A 35 -17.42 25.46 -1.19
C SER A 35 -16.26 25.62 -0.23
N SER A 36 -16.07 26.81 0.33
CA SER A 36 -15.08 27.04 1.39
C SER A 36 -15.39 26.28 2.69
N ILE A 37 -16.66 25.90 2.89
CA ILE A 37 -17.15 25.22 4.10
C ILE A 37 -17.20 23.71 3.89
N PHE A 38 -17.84 23.27 2.79
CA PHE A 38 -18.13 21.87 2.55
C PHE A 38 -17.17 21.20 1.55
N GLY A 39 -16.25 21.97 0.96
CA GLY A 39 -15.35 21.50 -0.08
C GLY A 39 -16.01 21.35 -1.44
N CYS A 40 -15.44 20.51 -2.29
CA CYS A 40 -15.94 20.28 -3.65
C CYS A 40 -17.31 19.58 -3.63
N ALA A 41 -18.29 20.15 -4.35
CA ALA A 41 -19.64 19.58 -4.52
C ALA A 41 -19.62 18.10 -4.85
N MET A 42 -18.75 17.70 -5.78
CA MET A 42 -18.63 16.31 -6.23
C MET A 42 -18.07 15.38 -5.16
N LYS A 43 -17.03 15.82 -4.43
CA LYS A 43 -16.49 15.05 -3.30
C LYS A 43 -17.57 14.81 -2.25
N THR A 44 -18.36 15.84 -1.97
CA THR A 44 -19.48 15.77 -1.03
C THR A 44 -20.55 14.79 -1.49
N THR A 45 -20.98 14.86 -2.75
CA THR A 45 -21.94 13.91 -3.34
C THR A 45 -21.49 12.47 -3.22
N VAL A 46 -20.20 12.20 -3.50
CA VAL A 46 -19.66 10.85 -3.37
C VAL A 46 -19.58 10.43 -1.90
N ASN A 47 -19.11 11.29 -1.00
CA ASN A 47 -18.99 10.98 0.44
C ASN A 47 -20.32 10.51 1.07
N ILE A 48 -21.43 11.10 0.65
CA ILE A 48 -22.77 10.80 1.19
C ILE A 48 -23.54 9.77 0.36
N ALA A 49 -22.94 9.22 -0.70
CA ALA A 49 -23.58 8.30 -1.65
C ALA A 49 -24.90 8.82 -2.27
N ALA A 50 -25.00 10.14 -2.54
CA ALA A 50 -26.20 10.72 -3.13
C ALA A 50 -26.27 10.46 -4.64
N LEU A 51 -26.66 9.23 -5.00
CA LEU A 51 -26.66 8.69 -6.38
C LEU A 51 -27.42 9.55 -7.38
N ARG A 52 -28.48 10.24 -6.93
CA ARG A 52 -29.29 11.14 -7.76
C ARG A 52 -28.48 12.32 -8.30
N PHE A 53 -27.62 12.91 -7.46
CA PHE A 53 -26.75 14.02 -7.87
C PHE A 53 -25.48 13.52 -8.58
N LEU A 54 -25.04 12.29 -8.29
CA LEU A 54 -23.95 11.68 -9.04
C LEU A 54 -24.27 11.64 -10.52
N GLY A 55 -25.47 11.17 -10.92
CA GLY A 55 -25.92 11.20 -12.31
C GLY A 55 -25.79 12.58 -13.00
N PHE A 56 -25.86 13.67 -12.24
CA PHE A 56 -25.64 15.03 -12.72
C PHE A 56 -24.14 15.37 -12.93
N PHE A 57 -23.27 15.13 -11.96
CA PHE A 57 -21.81 15.37 -12.10
C PHE A 57 -21.17 14.42 -13.11
N MET A 58 -21.71 13.21 -13.20
CA MET A 58 -21.35 12.14 -14.11
C MET A 58 -21.52 12.57 -15.58
N ARG A 59 -22.56 13.34 -15.93
CA ARG A 59 -22.73 13.94 -17.27
C ARG A 59 -21.67 14.99 -17.60
N ASN A 60 -20.98 15.53 -16.59
CA ASN A 60 -20.01 16.61 -16.73
C ASN A 60 -18.54 16.15 -16.51
N GLN A 61 -18.24 14.84 -16.52
CA GLN A 61 -16.88 14.25 -16.46
C GLN A 61 -16.10 14.45 -15.13
N PHE A 62 -16.76 14.60 -13.98
CA PHE A 62 -16.05 14.85 -12.72
C PHE A 62 -16.24 13.71 -11.73
N ILE A 63 -15.21 12.91 -11.36
CA ILE A 63 -15.39 11.81 -10.38
C ILE A 63 -14.22 11.65 -9.42
N THR A 64 -14.55 11.51 -8.13
CA THR A 64 -13.66 11.02 -7.06
C THR A 64 -14.24 9.73 -6.46
N TYR A 65 -13.65 8.56 -6.73
CA TYR A 65 -14.16 7.22 -6.34
C TYR A 65 -13.53 6.65 -5.06
N ARG A 66 -12.77 7.44 -4.29
CA ARG A 66 -11.94 6.96 -3.17
C ARG A 66 -12.70 6.39 -1.95
N ASN A 67 -14.02 6.55 -1.85
CA ASN A 67 -14.77 6.17 -0.66
C ASN A 67 -15.40 4.77 -0.72
N GLY A 68 -15.24 4.07 -1.85
CA GLY A 68 -15.71 2.68 -2.00
C GLY A 68 -17.23 2.52 -1.92
N HIS A 69 -18.02 3.47 -2.42
CA HIS A 69 -19.47 3.25 -2.55
C HIS A 69 -19.73 2.34 -3.75
N SER A 70 -20.18 1.12 -3.52
CA SER A 70 -20.44 0.12 -4.57
C SER A 70 -21.48 0.63 -5.56
N GLU A 71 -22.47 1.37 -5.09
CA GLU A 71 -23.55 1.94 -5.89
C GLU A 71 -23.04 2.97 -6.92
N VAL A 72 -21.94 3.68 -6.60
CA VAL A 72 -21.28 4.59 -7.53
C VAL A 72 -20.59 3.81 -8.65
N VAL A 73 -19.96 2.68 -8.29
CA VAL A 73 -19.33 1.78 -9.25
C VAL A 73 -20.38 1.11 -10.13
N ASP A 74 -21.53 0.73 -9.57
CA ASP A 74 -22.67 0.20 -10.30
C ASP A 74 -23.20 1.20 -11.32
N LEU A 75 -23.32 2.46 -10.93
CA LEU A 75 -23.73 3.54 -11.83
C LEU A 75 -22.70 3.74 -12.95
N LEU A 76 -21.40 3.70 -12.63
CA LEU A 76 -20.29 3.84 -13.60
C LEU A 76 -20.24 2.69 -14.62
N ILE A 77 -20.52 1.47 -14.16
CA ILE A 77 -20.47 0.24 -14.95
C ILE A 77 -21.77 0.02 -15.75
N SER A 78 -22.88 0.66 -15.38
CA SER A 78 -24.17 0.48 -16.04
C SER A 78 -24.19 1.00 -17.50
N ASP A 79 -24.94 0.31 -18.38
CA ASP A 79 -25.15 0.70 -19.78
C ASP A 79 -25.75 2.11 -19.96
N ARG A 80 -26.28 2.72 -18.88
CA ARG A 80 -26.76 4.11 -18.91
C ARG A 80 -25.63 5.12 -19.18
N TRP A 81 -24.38 4.69 -19.04
CA TRP A 81 -23.19 5.47 -19.36
C TRP A 81 -22.66 5.23 -20.79
N ALA A 82 -23.23 4.29 -21.53
CA ALA A 82 -22.81 3.91 -22.88
C ALA A 82 -22.91 4.99 -23.98
N PRO A 83 -23.78 6.03 -23.96
CA PRO A 83 -24.03 6.81 -25.18
C PRO A 83 -22.96 7.87 -25.51
N TYR A 84 -21.98 8.14 -24.65
CA TYR A 84 -20.89 9.07 -24.99
C TYR A 84 -19.77 8.39 -25.76
N ASN A 85 -20.00 8.33 -27.06
CA ASN A 85 -19.12 8.23 -28.23
C ASN A 85 -17.74 7.55 -28.10
N VAL A 86 -17.48 6.66 -29.05
CA VAL A 86 -16.33 5.74 -29.19
C VAL A 86 -14.99 6.49 -29.38
N ALA A 87 -14.96 7.82 -29.37
CA ALA A 87 -13.76 8.63 -29.56
C ALA A 87 -13.05 9.04 -28.26
N CYS A 88 -13.65 8.81 -27.08
CA CYS A 88 -13.10 9.24 -25.79
C CYS A 88 -12.87 8.10 -24.78
N TRP A 89 -12.65 6.86 -25.25
CA TRP A 89 -12.37 5.69 -24.38
C TRP A 89 -11.22 5.91 -23.40
N HIS A 90 -10.18 6.66 -23.78
CA HIS A 90 -9.07 6.99 -22.87
C HIS A 90 -9.49 7.81 -21.63
N ARG A 91 -10.66 8.47 -21.65
CA ARG A 91 -11.21 9.17 -20.46
C ARG A 91 -12.13 8.28 -19.61
N ARG A 92 -12.61 7.14 -20.13
CA ARG A 92 -13.49 6.21 -19.40
C ARG A 92 -12.72 5.22 -18.53
N SER A 93 -11.51 4.85 -18.93
CA SER A 93 -10.67 3.94 -18.14
C SER A 93 -10.22 4.59 -16.84
N ASP A 94 -9.85 5.89 -16.84
CA ASP A 94 -9.27 6.56 -15.67
C ASP A 94 -10.15 6.51 -14.40
N PRO A 95 -11.47 6.78 -14.44
CA PRO A 95 -12.31 6.68 -13.25
C PRO A 95 -12.55 5.24 -12.78
N ILE A 96 -12.65 4.32 -13.72
CA ILE A 96 -12.89 2.89 -13.45
C ILE A 96 -11.62 2.27 -12.85
N ASP A 97 -10.46 2.60 -13.41
CA ASP A 97 -9.16 2.11 -12.95
C ASP A 97 -8.86 2.65 -11.57
N LYS A 98 -9.05 3.94 -11.34
CA LYS A 98 -8.78 4.47 -10.00
C LYS A 98 -9.82 4.06 -8.95
N ALA A 99 -10.96 3.50 -9.33
CA ALA A 99 -11.84 2.82 -8.38
C ALA A 99 -11.23 1.50 -7.85
N LEU A 100 -10.26 0.89 -8.56
CA LEU A 100 -9.44 -0.22 -8.05
C LEU A 100 -8.55 0.18 -6.88
N LEU A 101 -8.32 1.48 -6.66
CA LEU A 101 -7.57 1.96 -5.49
C LEU A 101 -8.39 1.81 -4.20
N THR A 102 -9.69 1.56 -4.29
CA THR A 102 -10.53 1.32 -3.13
C THR A 102 -10.30 -0.09 -2.57
N PRO A 103 -10.10 -0.22 -1.25
CA PRO A 103 -9.83 -1.52 -0.65
C PRO A 103 -11.10 -2.34 -0.41
N LYS A 104 -11.93 -2.48 -1.44
CA LYS A 104 -13.19 -3.22 -1.39
C LYS A 104 -13.21 -4.30 -2.47
N ILE A 105 -13.12 -5.55 -2.04
CA ILE A 105 -13.09 -6.73 -2.91
C ILE A 105 -14.30 -6.80 -3.85
N PRO A 106 -15.55 -6.52 -3.41
CA PRO A 106 -16.69 -6.55 -4.33
C PRO A 106 -16.55 -5.53 -5.47
N ILE A 107 -16.04 -4.33 -5.17
CA ILE A 107 -15.77 -3.29 -6.17
C ILE A 107 -14.68 -3.74 -7.12
N PHE A 108 -13.58 -4.27 -6.59
CA PHE A 108 -12.47 -4.79 -7.38
C PHE A 108 -12.96 -5.86 -8.38
N ASN A 109 -13.66 -6.89 -7.89
CA ASN A 109 -14.15 -7.98 -8.73
C ASN A 109 -15.08 -7.47 -9.83
N LYS A 110 -15.99 -6.55 -9.48
CA LYS A 110 -16.92 -5.95 -10.43
C LYS A 110 -16.21 -5.15 -11.53
N ILE A 111 -15.19 -4.37 -11.16
CA ILE A 111 -14.39 -3.61 -12.12
C ILE A 111 -13.59 -4.54 -13.02
N ILE A 112 -12.93 -5.57 -12.47
CA ILE A 112 -12.15 -6.53 -13.26
C ILE A 112 -13.03 -7.27 -14.26
N GLU A 113 -14.22 -7.72 -13.84
CA GLU A 113 -15.19 -8.37 -14.74
C GLU A 113 -15.65 -7.42 -15.86
N PHE A 114 -16.01 -6.19 -15.50
CA PHE A 114 -16.39 -5.17 -16.47
C PHE A 114 -15.27 -4.89 -17.47
N ARG A 115 -14.04 -4.72 -16.99
CA ARG A 115 -12.87 -4.48 -17.85
C ARG A 115 -12.63 -5.62 -18.82
N LYS A 116 -12.66 -6.87 -18.37
CA LYS A 116 -12.50 -8.05 -19.24
C LYS A 116 -13.51 -8.09 -20.39
N ARG A 117 -14.72 -7.57 -20.17
CA ARG A 117 -15.79 -7.57 -21.16
C ARG A 117 -15.71 -6.41 -22.16
N PHE A 118 -15.26 -5.23 -21.71
CA PHE A 118 -15.41 -3.99 -22.47
C PHE A 118 -14.11 -3.28 -22.85
N PHE A 119 -12.96 -3.64 -22.25
CA PHE A 119 -11.68 -3.00 -22.47
C PHE A 119 -10.64 -4.00 -22.96
N TYR A 120 -10.00 -3.68 -24.09
CA TYR A 120 -8.85 -4.42 -24.61
C TYR A 120 -7.52 -3.89 -24.04
N GLU A 121 -7.51 -2.65 -23.55
CA GLU A 121 -6.33 -2.02 -22.96
C GLU A 121 -6.01 -2.61 -21.58
N ALA A 122 -4.72 -2.77 -21.29
CA ALA A 122 -4.24 -3.14 -19.97
C ALA A 122 -4.56 -2.05 -18.93
N ILE A 123 -4.72 -2.43 -17.67
CA ILE A 123 -4.85 -1.47 -16.57
C ILE A 123 -3.49 -0.76 -16.43
N PRO A 124 -3.45 0.58 -16.27
CA PRO A 124 -2.19 1.30 -16.06
C PRO A 124 -1.38 0.71 -14.89
N LEU A 125 -0.09 0.48 -15.12
CA LEU A 125 0.80 -0.14 -14.12
C LEU A 125 0.80 0.61 -12.78
N GLU A 126 0.76 1.94 -12.81
CA GLU A 126 0.71 2.78 -11.60
C GLU A 126 -0.51 2.45 -10.72
N VAL A 127 -1.68 2.24 -11.34
CA VAL A 127 -2.90 1.88 -10.62
C VAL A 127 -2.75 0.50 -9.98
N LEU A 128 -2.24 -0.48 -10.74
CA LEU A 128 -2.02 -1.84 -10.24
C LEU A 128 -1.02 -1.87 -9.07
N GLU A 129 0.11 -1.17 -9.19
CA GLU A 129 1.10 -1.07 -8.13
C GLU A 129 0.54 -0.38 -6.88
N HIS A 130 -0.25 0.69 -7.05
CA HIS A 130 -0.86 1.40 -5.92
C HIS A 130 -1.93 0.54 -5.23
N THR A 131 -2.77 -0.15 -6.00
CA THR A 131 -3.73 -1.12 -5.44
C THR A 131 -3.01 -2.22 -4.68
N ALA A 132 -1.92 -2.80 -5.23
CA ALA A 132 -1.14 -3.82 -4.55
C ALA A 132 -0.50 -3.30 -3.25
N ARG A 133 0.03 -2.06 -3.24
CA ARG A 133 0.53 -1.41 -2.00
C ARG A 133 -0.58 -1.25 -0.97
N ASN A 134 -1.78 -0.87 -1.36
CA ASN A 134 -2.94 -0.80 -0.46
C ASN A 134 -3.28 -2.18 0.12
N CYS A 135 -3.21 -3.25 -0.69
CA CYS A 135 -3.41 -4.61 -0.21
C CYS A 135 -2.38 -5.03 0.84
N ILE A 136 -1.11 -4.61 0.71
CA ILE A 136 -0.05 -4.89 1.69
C ILE A 136 -0.30 -4.15 3.02
N ILE A 137 -0.74 -2.89 2.95
CA ILE A 137 -0.95 -2.05 4.14
C ILE A 137 -2.12 -2.56 4.99
N LEU A 138 -3.20 -3.00 4.34
CA LEU A 138 -4.45 -3.35 5.00
C LEU A 138 -4.45 -4.78 5.53
N LYS A 139 -4.90 -4.98 6.77
CA LYS A 139 -4.96 -6.30 7.41
C LYS A 139 -6.32 -6.95 7.14
N ASN A 140 -6.48 -7.60 5.99
CA ASN A 140 -7.70 -8.33 5.63
C ASN A 140 -7.35 -9.51 4.70
N GLN A 141 -7.89 -10.70 5.00
CA GLN A 141 -7.69 -11.91 4.20
C GLN A 141 -8.03 -11.70 2.72
N GLY A 142 -9.12 -11.01 2.42
CA GLY A 142 -9.48 -10.81 1.02
C GLY A 142 -8.63 -9.73 0.30
N MET A 143 -7.88 -8.90 1.04
CA MET A 143 -6.82 -8.08 0.44
C MET A 143 -5.62 -8.92 0.03
N LEU A 144 -5.29 -9.98 0.80
CA LEU A 144 -4.24 -10.93 0.45
C LEU A 144 -4.61 -11.72 -0.81
N GLU A 145 -5.87 -12.16 -0.93
CA GLU A 145 -6.37 -12.82 -2.14
C GLU A 145 -6.31 -11.90 -3.36
N MET A 146 -6.71 -10.63 -3.19
CA MET A 146 -6.60 -9.60 -4.23
C MET A 146 -5.14 -9.37 -4.63
N LEU A 147 -4.22 -9.28 -3.67
CA LEU A 147 -2.78 -9.16 -3.93
C LEU A 147 -2.28 -10.37 -4.73
N GLY A 148 -2.66 -11.58 -4.33
CA GLY A 148 -2.32 -12.81 -5.04
C GLY A 148 -2.82 -12.79 -6.48
N TRP A 149 -4.06 -12.35 -6.69
CA TRP A 149 -4.61 -12.20 -8.03
C TRP A 149 -3.81 -11.19 -8.86
N LEU A 150 -3.48 -10.02 -8.30
CA LEU A 150 -2.70 -8.98 -8.97
C LEU A 150 -1.33 -9.49 -9.39
N LEU A 151 -0.61 -10.15 -8.48
CA LEU A 151 0.73 -10.71 -8.73
C LEU A 151 0.72 -11.78 -9.84
N HIS A 152 -0.28 -12.68 -9.86
CA HIS A 152 -0.35 -13.74 -10.86
C HIS A 152 -0.79 -13.26 -12.24
N ASN A 153 -1.73 -12.31 -12.30
CA ASN A 153 -2.45 -11.97 -13.54
C ASN A 153 -1.97 -10.69 -14.21
N GLN A 154 -1.52 -9.70 -13.45
CA GLN A 154 -1.30 -8.33 -13.96
C GLN A 154 0.08 -7.77 -13.62
N LEU A 155 0.71 -8.26 -12.55
CA LEU A 155 2.00 -7.78 -12.07
C LEU A 155 3.13 -8.81 -12.19
N ARG A 156 2.91 -9.95 -12.85
CA ARG A 156 3.94 -11.00 -13.00
C ARG A 156 5.16 -10.50 -13.77
N GLU A 157 4.92 -9.65 -14.77
CA GLU A 157 5.95 -8.95 -15.55
C GLU A 157 6.14 -7.50 -15.08
N ALA A 158 5.57 -7.13 -13.92
CA ALA A 158 5.70 -5.78 -13.40
C ALA A 158 7.18 -5.42 -13.22
N SER A 159 7.43 -4.11 -13.29
CA SER A 159 8.77 -3.54 -13.28
C SER A 159 9.66 -4.22 -12.23
N MET A 160 10.93 -4.45 -12.59
CA MET A 160 11.99 -4.90 -11.68
C MET A 160 12.01 -4.14 -10.33
N ASN A 161 11.40 -2.95 -10.28
CA ASN A 161 11.33 -2.07 -9.12
C ASN A 161 10.12 -2.34 -8.18
N PHE A 162 9.05 -2.97 -8.66
CA PHE A 162 7.86 -3.20 -7.84
C PHE A 162 8.14 -4.18 -6.68
N TYR A 163 8.69 -5.36 -6.97
CA TYR A 163 8.94 -6.40 -5.96
C TYR A 163 9.85 -5.91 -4.83
N PRO A 164 11.03 -5.32 -5.10
CA PRO A 164 11.86 -4.75 -4.04
C PRO A 164 11.11 -3.70 -3.21
N SER A 165 10.35 -2.80 -3.85
CA SER A 165 9.54 -1.80 -3.16
C SER A 165 8.46 -2.43 -2.28
N ALA A 166 7.79 -3.47 -2.75
CA ALA A 166 6.70 -4.15 -2.07
C ALA A 166 7.20 -5.00 -0.89
N VAL A 167 8.27 -5.78 -1.08
CA VAL A 167 8.93 -6.57 -0.03
C VAL A 167 9.46 -5.63 1.07
N LYS A 168 10.11 -4.52 0.68
CA LYS A 168 10.55 -3.48 1.62
C LYS A 168 9.40 -2.94 2.47
N LEU A 169 8.27 -2.61 1.84
CA LEU A 169 7.08 -2.12 2.53
C LEU A 169 6.51 -3.18 3.49
N ALA A 170 6.34 -4.42 3.03
CA ALA A 170 5.84 -5.52 3.84
C ALA A 170 6.74 -5.82 5.05
N SER A 171 8.06 -5.83 4.88
CA SER A 171 9.05 -5.99 5.96
C SER A 171 8.97 -4.84 6.97
N HIS A 172 8.91 -3.60 6.50
CA HIS A 172 8.81 -2.42 7.38
C HIS A 172 7.51 -2.37 8.20
N LEU A 173 6.42 -2.90 7.64
CA LEU A 173 5.11 -2.95 8.29
C LEU A 173 4.88 -4.23 9.11
N GLY A 174 5.81 -5.20 9.07
CA GLY A 174 5.66 -6.49 9.75
C GLY A 174 4.53 -7.37 9.18
N LYS A 175 4.26 -7.27 7.88
CA LYS A 175 3.14 -7.95 7.20
C LYS A 175 3.56 -9.31 6.67
N ILE A 176 3.44 -10.34 7.51
CA ILE A 176 3.94 -11.69 7.21
C ILE A 176 3.31 -12.34 5.96
N ASP A 177 1.98 -12.34 5.86
CA ASP A 177 1.31 -13.05 4.74
C ASP A 177 1.60 -12.37 3.39
N PRO A 178 1.49 -11.03 3.26
CA PRO A 178 1.91 -10.35 2.04
C PRO A 178 3.40 -10.54 1.75
N LEU A 179 4.26 -10.53 2.77
CA LEU A 179 5.70 -10.74 2.60
C LEU A 179 6.00 -12.11 2.00
N GLN A 180 5.42 -13.17 2.58
CA GLN A 180 5.62 -14.53 2.11
C GLN A 180 5.10 -14.73 0.69
N LEU A 181 3.92 -14.16 0.38
CA LEU A 181 3.37 -14.19 -0.97
C LEU A 181 4.28 -13.48 -1.99
N LEU A 182 4.82 -12.32 -1.64
CA LEU A 182 5.72 -11.56 -2.51
C LEU A 182 7.03 -12.30 -2.77
N LEU A 183 7.64 -12.89 -1.74
CA LEU A 183 8.90 -13.63 -1.88
C LEU A 183 8.72 -14.92 -2.70
N ASN A 184 7.63 -15.65 -2.48
CA ASN A 184 7.32 -16.88 -3.23
C ASN A 184 7.09 -16.63 -4.72
N LEU A 185 6.58 -15.44 -5.08
CA LEU A 185 6.25 -15.07 -6.45
C LEU A 185 7.28 -14.13 -7.09
N ALA A 186 8.36 -13.80 -6.39
CA ALA A 186 9.40 -12.92 -6.91
C ALA A 186 10.13 -13.59 -8.08
N PRO A 187 10.44 -12.84 -9.16
CA PRO A 187 11.33 -13.30 -10.21
C PRO A 187 12.66 -13.86 -9.65
N PRO A 188 13.18 -14.98 -10.22
CA PRO A 188 14.48 -15.50 -9.84
C PRO A 188 15.55 -14.45 -10.15
N ASN A 189 16.53 -14.28 -9.24
CA ASN A 189 17.61 -13.29 -9.27
C ASN A 189 17.26 -11.87 -8.77
N LEU A 190 16.08 -11.64 -8.19
CA LEU A 190 15.85 -10.43 -7.40
C LEU A 190 16.53 -10.57 -6.05
N ASP A 191 17.39 -9.61 -5.74
CA ASP A 191 17.98 -9.45 -4.43
C ASP A 191 17.22 -8.38 -3.63
N PHE A 192 17.24 -8.53 -2.31
CA PHE A 192 16.44 -7.77 -1.37
C PHE A 192 17.29 -7.27 -0.20
N PRO A 193 18.40 -6.56 -0.47
CA PRO A 193 19.41 -6.28 0.53
C PRO A 193 18.85 -5.43 1.68
N GLY A 194 19.11 -5.90 2.90
CA GLY A 194 18.83 -5.19 4.15
C GLY A 194 17.37 -4.99 4.53
N PHE A 195 16.43 -5.67 3.89
CA PHE A 195 15.02 -5.62 4.33
C PHE A 195 14.80 -6.35 5.67
N ILE A 196 15.68 -7.29 6.02
CA ILE A 196 15.73 -7.94 7.33
C ILE A 196 15.93 -6.94 8.47
N VAL A 197 16.72 -5.88 8.25
CA VAL A 197 16.94 -4.80 9.22
C VAL A 197 15.64 -4.07 9.54
N LEU A 198 14.81 -3.81 8.52
CA LEU A 198 13.53 -3.12 8.68
C LEU A 198 12.54 -3.96 9.51
N ALA A 199 12.47 -5.26 9.26
CA ALA A 199 11.64 -6.18 10.03
C ALA A 199 12.16 -6.34 11.47
N ALA A 200 13.49 -6.39 11.65
CA ALA A 200 14.12 -6.53 12.95
C ALA A 200 13.88 -5.32 13.86
N ARG A 201 13.98 -4.09 13.34
CA ARG A 201 13.66 -2.84 14.05
C ARG A 201 12.20 -2.73 14.52
N ARG A 202 11.32 -3.54 13.93
CA ARG A 202 9.91 -3.63 14.34
C ARG A 202 9.64 -4.80 15.28
N GLY A 203 10.67 -5.56 15.67
CA GLY A 203 10.51 -6.79 16.45
C GLY A 203 9.71 -7.87 15.72
N SER A 204 9.61 -7.80 14.39
CA SER A 204 8.75 -8.68 13.59
C SER A 204 9.42 -10.04 13.36
N PHE A 205 9.47 -10.86 14.41
CA PHE A 205 10.12 -12.17 14.43
C PHE A 205 9.77 -13.05 13.22
N GLN A 206 8.48 -13.16 12.88
CA GLN A 206 8.04 -14.00 11.77
C GLN A 206 8.50 -13.46 10.41
N CYS A 207 8.51 -12.14 10.23
CA CYS A 207 9.01 -11.54 8.99
C CYS A 207 10.51 -11.78 8.84
N VAL A 208 11.27 -11.61 9.91
CA VAL A 208 12.71 -11.90 9.90
C VAL A 208 12.97 -13.38 9.59
N LYS A 209 12.22 -14.29 10.22
CA LYS A 209 12.32 -15.73 9.93
C LYS A 209 12.07 -16.03 8.44
N VAL A 210 11.01 -15.49 7.85
CA VAL A 210 10.70 -15.71 6.44
C VAL A 210 11.77 -15.12 5.51
N LEU A 211 12.33 -13.95 5.84
CA LEU A 211 13.42 -13.33 5.06
C LEU A 211 14.71 -14.17 5.11
N LEU A 212 15.03 -14.71 6.29
CA LEU A 212 16.16 -15.62 6.50
C LEU A 212 15.99 -16.95 5.74
N GLU A 213 14.79 -17.52 5.74
CA GLU A 213 14.46 -18.74 4.98
C GLU A 213 14.63 -18.54 3.47
N HIS A 214 14.46 -17.31 2.98
CA HIS A 214 14.72 -16.92 1.60
C HIS A 214 16.19 -16.49 1.35
N LYS A 215 17.11 -16.86 2.24
CA LYS A 215 18.57 -16.64 2.14
C LYS A 215 18.99 -15.17 2.04
N GLN A 216 18.22 -14.24 2.59
CA GLN A 216 18.69 -12.85 2.70
C GLN A 216 19.85 -12.74 3.70
N ALA A 217 20.88 -11.99 3.33
CA ALA A 217 22.02 -11.74 4.19
C ALA A 217 21.64 -10.88 5.39
N VAL A 218 22.11 -11.28 6.57
CA VAL A 218 21.80 -10.61 7.86
C VAL A 218 22.49 -9.25 8.00
N GLY A 219 23.66 -9.10 7.36
CA GLY A 219 24.53 -7.92 7.48
C GLY A 219 24.28 -6.83 6.44
N GLU A 220 23.48 -7.08 5.41
CA GLU A 220 23.28 -6.09 4.35
C GLU A 220 22.45 -4.91 4.85
N GLN A 221 22.86 -3.70 4.48
CA GLN A 221 22.12 -2.49 4.80
C GLN A 221 21.11 -2.17 3.70
N PRO A 222 19.88 -1.73 4.05
CA PRO A 222 18.88 -1.39 3.06
C PRO A 222 19.33 -0.17 2.25
N GLN A 223 19.43 -0.32 0.92
CA GLN A 223 19.70 0.81 0.04
C GLN A 223 18.55 1.84 0.12
N GLY A 224 18.93 3.11 0.29
CA GLY A 224 18.02 4.26 0.26
C GLY A 224 17.18 4.53 1.52
N TRP A 225 17.52 3.93 2.68
CA TRP A 225 16.93 4.30 3.98
C TRP A 225 18.02 4.72 4.98
N GLY A 226 17.96 5.99 5.39
CA GLY A 226 19.02 6.67 6.15
C GLY A 226 19.73 7.71 5.29
N SER A 227 20.17 8.81 5.89
CA SER A 227 21.19 9.66 5.25
C SER A 227 22.43 8.80 5.02
N PRO A 228 23.22 8.99 3.95
CA PRO A 228 24.54 8.38 3.83
C PRO A 228 25.42 8.60 5.07
N GLN A 229 25.10 9.63 5.85
CA GLN A 229 25.79 10.04 7.07
C GLN A 229 25.29 9.32 8.34
N SER A 230 24.20 8.55 8.28
CA SER A 230 23.66 7.81 9.42
C SER A 230 22.96 6.52 8.93
N PRO A 231 23.75 5.47 8.61
CA PRO A 231 23.19 4.19 8.20
C PRO A 231 22.34 3.56 9.30
N LEU A 232 21.36 2.74 8.91
CA LEU A 232 20.60 1.96 9.87
C LEU A 232 21.50 0.92 10.54
N PRO A 233 21.44 0.75 11.87
CA PRO A 233 22.14 -0.33 12.56
C PRO A 233 21.69 -1.69 12.03
N SER A 234 22.60 -2.68 12.06
CA SER A 234 22.31 -4.04 11.56
C SER A 234 21.12 -4.69 12.28
N ALA A 235 20.60 -5.79 11.73
CA ALA A 235 19.46 -6.50 12.32
C ALA A 235 19.77 -6.98 13.75
N ILE A 236 20.99 -7.47 14.02
CA ILE A 236 21.42 -7.88 15.36
C ILE A 236 21.47 -6.68 16.31
N VAL A 237 22.15 -5.59 15.92
CA VAL A 237 22.25 -4.39 16.76
C VAL A 237 20.86 -3.82 17.05
N SER A 238 19.99 -3.78 16.04
CA SER A 238 18.59 -3.37 16.19
C SER A 238 17.81 -4.27 17.15
N SER A 239 18.06 -5.59 17.14
CA SER A 239 17.39 -6.51 18.07
C SER A 239 17.85 -6.34 19.51
N ILE A 240 19.08 -5.89 19.72
CA ILE A 240 19.65 -5.63 21.06
C ILE A 240 19.13 -4.30 21.60
N ALA A 241 19.27 -3.22 20.84
CA ALA A 241 18.84 -1.88 21.23
C ALA A 241 17.34 -1.81 21.57
N LEU A 242 16.54 -2.75 21.06
CA LEU A 242 15.10 -2.84 21.30
C LEU A 242 14.70 -4.07 22.15
N GLU A 243 15.66 -4.73 22.79
CA GLU A 243 15.46 -5.90 23.67
C GLU A 243 14.63 -7.05 23.07
N HIS A 244 14.76 -7.27 21.76
CA HIS A 244 14.09 -8.36 21.07
C HIS A 244 14.86 -9.68 21.23
N THR A 245 14.94 -10.22 22.45
CA THR A 245 15.73 -11.42 22.80
C THR A 245 15.49 -12.63 21.88
N ARG A 246 14.22 -12.95 21.58
CA ARG A 246 13.89 -14.06 20.67
C ARG A 246 14.43 -13.84 19.26
N LEU A 247 14.34 -12.60 18.79
CA LEU A 247 14.83 -12.21 17.48
C LEU A 247 16.37 -12.26 17.45
N PHE A 248 17.04 -11.79 18.50
CA PHE A 248 18.49 -11.89 18.65
C PHE A 248 18.96 -13.34 18.54
N HIS A 249 18.35 -14.28 19.26
CA HIS A 249 18.69 -15.70 19.15
C HIS A 249 18.44 -16.27 17.75
N LEU A 250 17.34 -15.87 17.09
CA LEU A 250 17.06 -16.27 15.71
C LEU A 250 18.18 -15.77 14.77
N LEU A 251 18.53 -14.50 14.88
CA LEU A 251 19.58 -13.89 14.06
C LEU A 251 20.94 -14.55 14.32
N CYS A 252 21.31 -14.81 15.58
CA CYS A 252 22.55 -15.52 15.90
C CYS A 252 22.57 -16.93 15.32
N LYS A 253 21.45 -17.65 15.37
CA LYS A 253 21.33 -18.99 14.78
C LYS A 253 21.60 -18.99 13.27
N PHE A 254 21.15 -17.95 12.55
CA PHE A 254 21.37 -17.82 11.10
C PHE A 254 22.67 -17.10 10.74
N GLN A 255 23.25 -16.31 11.65
CA GLN A 255 24.49 -15.54 11.45
C GLN A 255 25.75 -16.29 11.87
N ALA A 256 25.63 -17.42 12.59
CA ALA A 256 26.72 -18.35 12.85
C ALA A 256 27.42 -18.88 11.57
N GLU A 257 26.87 -18.60 10.40
CA GLU A 257 27.43 -18.93 9.08
C GLU A 257 28.18 -17.75 8.40
N ALA A 258 28.14 -16.52 8.97
CA ALA A 258 28.51 -15.29 8.26
C ALA A 258 29.26 -14.20 9.08
N ASP A 259 29.95 -14.55 10.18
CA ASP A 259 30.70 -13.58 10.99
C ASP A 259 31.90 -12.95 10.24
N ARG A 260 31.64 -11.89 9.46
CA ARG A 260 32.66 -11.21 8.63
C ARG A 260 33.05 -9.81 9.12
N ASP A 261 32.20 -9.12 9.90
CA ASP A 261 32.34 -7.65 10.08
C ASP A 261 32.39 -7.16 11.53
N GLY A 262 32.59 -8.03 12.53
CA GLY A 262 32.65 -7.59 13.94
C GLY A 262 31.31 -7.08 14.48
N THR A 263 30.20 -7.48 13.85
CA THR A 263 28.82 -7.14 14.25
C THR A 263 28.54 -7.44 15.72
N HIS A 264 29.13 -8.52 16.24
CA HIS A 264 29.02 -8.92 17.63
C HIS A 264 29.67 -7.93 18.62
N LYS A 265 30.78 -7.28 18.25
CA LYS A 265 31.43 -6.26 19.10
C LYS A 265 30.59 -4.98 19.16
N LEU A 266 30.03 -4.56 18.03
CA LEU A 266 29.10 -3.42 17.99
C LEU A 266 27.82 -3.71 18.78
N ALA A 267 27.33 -4.95 18.71
CA ALA A 267 26.21 -5.46 19.50
C ALA A 267 26.48 -5.39 21.01
N GLY A 268 27.65 -5.85 21.47
CA GLY A 268 28.06 -5.78 22.87
C GLY A 268 28.16 -4.35 23.36
N HIS A 269 28.90 -3.50 22.62
CA HIS A 269 29.00 -2.07 22.96
C HIS A 269 27.64 -1.38 22.99
N CYS A 270 26.72 -1.70 22.06
CA CYS A 270 25.38 -1.13 22.06
C CYS A 270 24.57 -1.57 23.28
N ALA A 271 24.69 -2.82 23.73
CA ALA A 271 24.03 -3.29 24.94
C ALA A 271 24.58 -2.60 26.20
N GLU A 272 25.90 -2.42 26.28
CA GLU A 272 26.57 -1.73 27.39
C GLU A 272 26.22 -0.25 27.45
N SER A 273 26.23 0.46 26.32
CA SER A 273 25.95 1.90 26.26
C SER A 273 24.51 2.25 26.61
N GLU A 274 23.59 1.33 26.37
CA GLU A 274 22.15 1.48 26.68
C GLU A 274 21.80 0.84 28.04
N GLU A 275 22.79 0.41 28.83
CA GLU A 275 22.62 -0.22 30.16
C GLU A 275 21.76 -1.51 30.14
N LEU A 276 21.73 -2.21 28.99
CA LEU A 276 20.96 -3.43 28.76
C LEU A 276 21.74 -4.67 29.25
N HIS A 277 21.99 -4.76 30.56
CA HIS A 277 22.83 -5.80 31.16
C HIS A 277 22.41 -7.24 30.81
N SER A 278 21.10 -7.49 30.68
CA SER A 278 20.56 -8.79 30.26
C SER A 278 20.95 -9.15 28.82
N MET A 279 20.91 -8.18 27.91
CA MET A 279 21.31 -8.36 26.51
C MET A 279 22.84 -8.40 26.37
N ALA A 280 23.59 -7.65 27.18
CA ALA A 280 25.06 -7.71 27.21
C ALA A 280 25.56 -9.12 27.57
N GLY A 281 25.04 -9.69 28.67
CA GLY A 281 25.37 -11.08 29.05
C GLY A 281 24.93 -12.11 28.01
N LEU A 282 23.81 -11.87 27.30
CA LEU A 282 23.39 -12.72 26.17
C LEU A 282 24.33 -12.62 24.96
N VAL A 283 24.88 -11.43 24.66
CA VAL A 283 25.86 -11.27 23.59
C VAL A 283 27.14 -12.02 23.94
N GLU A 284 27.68 -11.83 25.15
CA GLU A 284 28.89 -12.50 25.62
C GLU A 284 28.78 -14.03 25.51
N THR A 285 27.70 -14.59 26.05
CA THR A 285 27.46 -16.05 26.06
C THR A 285 27.24 -16.64 24.66
N THR A 286 26.74 -15.86 23.71
CA THR A 286 26.54 -16.33 22.31
C THR A 286 27.79 -16.19 21.45
N THR A 287 28.67 -15.23 21.73
CA THR A 287 29.96 -15.07 21.03
C THR A 287 31.06 -16.03 21.50
N TYR A 288 31.05 -16.41 22.77
CA TYR A 288 32.07 -17.28 23.36
C TYR A 288 31.41 -18.49 24.04
N PRO A 289 30.81 -19.42 23.26
CA PRO A 289 30.15 -20.58 23.84
C PRO A 289 31.11 -21.53 24.58
N ASN A 290 32.42 -21.42 24.34
CA ASN A 290 33.48 -22.25 24.96
C ASN A 290 34.54 -21.38 25.64
N GLY A 291 34.12 -20.59 26.63
CA GLY A 291 35.03 -20.05 27.65
C GLY A 291 35.22 -21.03 28.81
N ASP A 292 35.33 -22.33 28.53
CA ASP A 292 35.89 -23.43 29.35
C ASP A 292 35.93 -24.72 28.49
#